data_AF-A0A8C5ET17-F1
#
_entry.id   AF-A0A8C5ET17-F1
#
_cell.length_a   1.000
_cell.length_b   1.000
_cell.length_c   1.000
_cell.angle_alpha   90.00
_cell.angle_beta   90.00
_cell.angle_gamma   90.00
#
_symmetry.space_group_name_H-M   'P 1'
#
loop_
_entity.id
_entity.type
_entity.pdbx_description
1 polymer ?
#
loop_
_entity_poly.entity_id
_entity_poly.type
_entity_poly.pdbx_seq_one_letter_code
_entity_poly.pdbx_strand_id
1 'polypeptide(L)'
;MNEKDTLMSWFSSPVYSRYWQHYQHAMNWYQRHRRAYRKAMEVAYAPYYCQQSQRYADWRDDEEEEEESDAEDEESSSDSVIECDVSNMEISEELRQYFAQTEKHREELKRQQQLEAEQEDSYVPADQSLHSSFLRSSVAPPTERPGERRAAEMKKLYGDDAPKILAMEAAMQLTFDRNCDLKQPNYWPVIPLKL
;
A
#
# COMPACT_ATOMS: atom_id res chain seq x y z
N MET A 1 28.50 -25.16 -32.57
CA MET A 1 28.13 -24.58 -31.25
C MET A 1 26.64 -24.72 -31.12
N ASN A 2 26.16 -25.28 -30.00
CA ASN A 2 24.75 -25.65 -29.82
C ASN A 2 23.93 -24.41 -29.47
N GLU A 3 22.86 -24.16 -30.25
CA GLU A 3 21.92 -23.04 -30.12
C GLU A 3 21.30 -22.92 -28.70
N LYS A 4 21.22 -24.06 -28.00
CA LYS A 4 20.74 -24.16 -26.62
C LYS A 4 21.68 -23.52 -25.59
N ASP A 5 22.99 -23.54 -25.82
CA ASP A 5 23.96 -22.94 -24.90
C ASP A 5 23.90 -21.40 -24.98
N THR A 6 23.58 -20.85 -26.15
CA THR A 6 23.42 -19.40 -26.37
C THR A 6 22.17 -18.86 -25.67
N LEU A 7 21.06 -19.60 -25.74
CA LEU A 7 19.80 -19.26 -25.05
C LEU A 7 19.95 -19.27 -23.52
N MET A 8 20.73 -20.21 -22.98
CA MET A 8 21.02 -20.29 -21.54
C MET A 8 22.00 -19.21 -21.04
N SER A 9 22.80 -18.65 -21.95
CA SER A 9 23.81 -17.65 -21.61
C SER A 9 23.25 -16.24 -21.44
N TRP A 10 22.17 -15.90 -22.13
CA TRP A 10 21.62 -14.53 -22.09
C TRP A 10 21.09 -14.15 -20.70
N PHE A 11 20.20 -14.96 -20.12
CA PHE A 11 19.61 -14.64 -18.81
C PHE A 11 20.59 -14.83 -17.65
N SER A 12 21.69 -15.56 -17.87
CA SER A 12 22.78 -15.73 -16.90
C SER A 12 23.78 -14.57 -16.92
N SER A 13 23.57 -13.57 -17.78
CA SER A 13 24.38 -12.36 -17.82
C SER A 13 24.31 -11.59 -16.50
N PRO A 14 25.43 -11.04 -16.00
CA PRO A 14 25.46 -10.26 -14.75
C PRO A 14 24.58 -9.01 -14.79
N VAL A 15 24.19 -8.54 -15.98
CA VAL A 15 23.22 -7.45 -16.19
C VAL A 15 21.86 -7.79 -15.55
N TYR A 16 21.46 -9.07 -15.56
CA TYR A 16 20.20 -9.55 -14.98
C TYR A 16 20.31 -9.96 -13.50
N SER A 17 21.46 -9.75 -12.85
CA SER A 17 21.65 -10.14 -11.45
C SER A 17 20.64 -9.50 -10.50
N ARG A 18 20.33 -8.21 -10.69
CA ARG A 18 19.30 -7.49 -9.92
C ARG A 18 17.91 -8.09 -10.15
N TYR A 19 17.56 -8.38 -11.39
CA TYR A 19 16.29 -9.03 -11.74
C TYR A 19 16.14 -10.37 -11.00
N TRP A 20 17.16 -11.23 -11.07
CA TRP A 20 17.13 -12.54 -10.42
C TRP A 20 17.11 -12.44 -8.89
N GLN A 21 17.76 -11.45 -8.30
CA GLN A 21 17.65 -11.18 -6.86
C GLN A 21 16.21 -10.84 -6.47
N HIS A 22 15.55 -9.96 -7.22
CA HIS A 22 14.14 -9.61 -6.96
C HIS A 22 13.21 -10.79 -7.20
N TYR A 23 13.42 -11.56 -8.27
CA TYR A 23 12.70 -12.80 -8.55
C TYR A 23 12.83 -13.80 -7.39
N GLN A 24 14.05 -14.01 -6.88
CA GLN A 24 14.28 -14.88 -5.73
C GLN A 24 13.56 -14.38 -4.47
N HIS A 25 13.55 -13.06 -4.21
CA HIS A 25 12.81 -12.48 -3.09
C HIS A 25 11.29 -12.71 -3.23
N ALA A 26 10.72 -12.43 -4.41
CA ALA A 26 9.31 -12.66 -4.70
C ALA A 26 8.95 -14.14 -4.58
N MET A 27 9.80 -15.03 -5.10
CA MET A 27 9.58 -16.47 -5.07
C MET A 27 9.70 -17.03 -3.65
N ASN A 28 10.64 -16.53 -2.85
CA ASN A 28 10.76 -16.87 -1.43
C ASN A 28 9.51 -16.44 -0.64
N TRP A 29 9.00 -15.22 -0.90
CA TRP A 29 7.75 -14.76 -0.31
C TRP A 29 6.58 -15.66 -0.72
N TYR A 30 6.42 -15.94 -2.01
CA TYR A 30 5.36 -16.78 -2.54
C TYR A 30 5.38 -18.18 -1.92
N GLN A 31 6.57 -18.80 -1.81
CA GLN A 31 6.70 -20.11 -1.18
C GLN A 31 6.32 -20.09 0.30
N ARG A 32 6.77 -19.08 1.05
CA ARG A 32 6.41 -18.93 2.47
C ARG A 32 4.91 -18.69 2.64
N HIS A 33 4.34 -17.83 1.80
CA HIS A 33 2.91 -17.52 1.80
C HIS A 33 2.09 -18.77 1.46
N ARG A 34 2.45 -19.51 0.41
CA ARG A 34 1.80 -20.76 0.02
C ARG A 34 1.84 -21.81 1.12
N ARG A 35 2.97 -21.93 1.85
CA ARG A 35 3.08 -22.84 3.02
C ARG A 35 2.20 -22.38 4.19
N ALA A 36 2.17 -21.08 4.48
CA ALA A 36 1.32 -20.53 5.53
C ALA A 36 -0.16 -20.69 5.21
N TYR A 37 -0.57 -20.39 3.98
CA TYR A 37 -1.93 -20.59 3.47
C TYR A 37 -2.35 -22.05 3.53
N ARG A 38 -1.47 -22.99 3.10
CA ARG A 38 -1.75 -24.43 3.22
C ARG A 38 -2.00 -24.85 4.66
N LYS A 39 -1.13 -24.45 5.59
CA LYS A 39 -1.30 -24.75 7.02
C LYS A 39 -2.59 -24.16 7.58
N ALA A 40 -2.93 -22.93 7.20
CA ALA A 40 -4.17 -22.28 7.62
C ALA A 40 -5.41 -23.02 7.07
N MET A 41 -5.38 -23.42 5.79
CA MET A 41 -6.43 -24.22 5.15
C MET A 41 -6.55 -25.61 5.80
N GLU A 42 -5.45 -26.28 6.09
CA GLU A 42 -5.44 -27.55 6.80
C GLU A 42 -6.08 -27.42 8.18
N VAL A 43 -5.82 -26.35 8.93
CA VAL A 43 -6.46 -26.12 10.24
C VAL A 43 -7.93 -25.74 10.11
N ALA A 44 -8.27 -24.88 9.15
CA ALA A 44 -9.65 -24.41 8.93
C ALA A 44 -10.57 -25.53 8.40
N TYR A 45 -10.03 -26.46 7.62
CA TYR A 45 -10.78 -27.54 6.98
C TYR A 45 -10.37 -28.96 7.43
N ALA A 46 -9.56 -29.07 8.50
CA ALA A 46 -9.15 -30.35 9.11
C ALA A 46 -10.31 -31.35 9.31
N PRO A 47 -11.55 -30.94 9.68
CA PRO A 47 -12.63 -31.90 9.87
C PRO A 47 -13.21 -32.46 8.57
N TYR A 48 -12.97 -31.83 7.41
CA TYR A 48 -13.72 -32.10 6.16
C TYR A 48 -12.92 -32.82 5.06
N TYR A 49 -11.58 -32.81 5.07
CA TYR A 49 -10.79 -33.36 3.95
C TYR A 49 -10.28 -34.80 4.11
N CYS A 50 -10.41 -35.43 5.28
CA CYS A 50 -9.94 -36.81 5.47
C CYS A 50 -10.75 -37.85 4.64
N GLN A 51 -11.95 -37.48 4.15
CA GLN A 51 -12.80 -38.38 3.34
C GLN A 51 -12.86 -38.07 1.84
N GLN A 52 -12.52 -36.85 1.38
CA GLN A 52 -12.73 -36.46 -0.03
C GLN A 52 -11.46 -36.49 -0.89
N SER A 53 -10.26 -36.58 -0.29
CA SER A 53 -8.99 -36.51 -1.01
C SER A 53 -8.68 -37.69 -1.94
N GLN A 54 -9.48 -38.77 -1.94
CA GLN A 54 -9.26 -39.90 -2.85
C GLN A 54 -9.96 -39.78 -4.21
N ARG A 55 -10.88 -38.81 -4.42
CA ARG A 55 -11.83 -38.89 -5.55
C ARG A 55 -11.58 -37.95 -6.74
N TYR A 56 -10.68 -36.97 -6.64
CA TYR A 56 -10.54 -35.91 -7.68
C TYR A 56 -9.07 -35.51 -7.96
N ALA A 57 -8.17 -36.48 -8.11
CA ALA A 57 -6.77 -36.23 -8.48
C ALA A 57 -6.50 -36.27 -10.01
N ASP A 58 -7.53 -36.49 -10.83
CA ASP A 58 -7.39 -36.94 -12.22
C ASP A 58 -7.53 -35.84 -13.30
N TRP A 59 -7.77 -34.58 -12.91
CA TRP A 59 -8.31 -33.57 -13.85
C TRP A 59 -7.50 -32.29 -14.03
N ARG A 60 -6.18 -32.26 -13.86
CA ARG A 60 -5.42 -31.05 -14.26
C ARG A 60 -4.09 -31.39 -14.94
N ASP A 61 -4.12 -31.35 -16.26
CA ASP A 61 -2.97 -31.30 -17.16
C ASP A 61 -3.13 -30.06 -18.08
N ASP A 62 -2.01 -29.36 -18.25
CA ASP A 62 -1.54 -28.35 -19.23
C ASP A 62 -2.50 -27.36 -19.93
N GLU A 63 -2.13 -26.07 -19.90
CA GLU A 63 -2.01 -25.22 -21.12
C GLU A 63 -1.30 -23.87 -20.82
N GLU A 64 -0.41 -23.54 -21.75
CA GLU A 64 0.59 -22.45 -21.84
C GLU A 64 -0.03 -21.07 -22.16
N GLU A 65 0.58 -19.98 -21.64
CA GLU A 65 1.23 -18.86 -22.37
C GLU A 65 0.30 -17.89 -23.16
N GLU A 66 0.47 -16.58 -22.94
CA GLU A 66 0.48 -15.57 -24.02
C GLU A 66 1.05 -14.21 -23.52
N GLU A 67 1.77 -13.56 -24.42
CA GLU A 67 2.64 -12.36 -24.35
C GLU A 67 1.85 -11.02 -24.14
N GLU A 68 2.39 -9.79 -24.00
CA GLU A 68 3.28 -9.05 -24.90
C GLU A 68 3.51 -7.57 -24.42
N SER A 69 4.72 -7.03 -24.68
CA SER A 69 5.21 -5.63 -25.02
C SER A 69 4.84 -4.37 -24.16
N ASP A 70 5.54 -3.22 -24.18
CA ASP A 70 6.75 -2.72 -24.88
C ASP A 70 7.35 -1.45 -24.19
N ALA A 71 8.60 -1.13 -24.57
CA ALA A 71 9.31 0.18 -24.68
C ALA A 71 9.50 1.11 -23.44
N GLU A 72 10.72 1.37 -22.94
CA GLU A 72 11.79 2.33 -23.41
C GLU A 72 11.27 3.79 -23.33
N ASP A 73 11.90 4.77 -22.66
CA ASP A 73 13.22 5.34 -22.96
C ASP A 73 13.64 6.33 -21.83
N GLU A 74 14.94 6.39 -21.51
CA GLU A 74 15.53 7.48 -20.71
C GLU A 74 15.97 8.64 -21.62
N GLU A 75 15.91 9.89 -21.13
CA GLU A 75 16.80 10.92 -21.69
C GLU A 75 17.40 11.84 -20.60
N SER A 76 18.73 11.91 -20.63
CA SER A 76 19.61 12.67 -19.76
C SER A 76 19.80 14.10 -20.30
N SER A 77 19.29 15.11 -19.59
CA SER A 77 19.42 16.52 -19.98
C SER A 77 20.74 17.13 -19.48
N SER A 78 21.62 17.49 -20.42
CA SER A 78 22.88 18.21 -20.19
C SER A 78 22.69 19.71 -20.43
N ASP A 79 22.75 20.50 -19.37
CA ASP A 79 22.53 21.97 -19.37
C ASP A 79 23.79 22.73 -19.81
N SER A 80 23.79 23.22 -21.06
CA SER A 80 24.75 24.19 -21.55
C SER A 80 24.04 25.50 -21.90
N VAL A 81 24.25 26.53 -21.08
CA VAL A 81 23.72 27.89 -21.28
C VAL A 81 24.42 28.54 -22.47
N ILE A 82 23.68 28.68 -23.57
CA ILE A 82 24.08 29.40 -24.79
C ILE A 82 23.39 30.76 -24.77
N GLU A 83 24.16 31.85 -24.81
CA GLU A 83 23.63 33.21 -24.99
C GLU A 83 23.20 33.41 -26.45
N CYS A 84 21.88 33.41 -26.68
CA CYS A 84 21.28 33.63 -28.00
C CYS A 84 20.86 35.09 -28.18
N ASP A 85 21.44 35.79 -29.17
CA ASP A 85 21.04 37.14 -29.58
C ASP A 85 19.65 37.11 -30.26
N VAL A 86 18.63 37.62 -29.57
CA VAL A 86 17.21 37.54 -29.95
C VAL A 86 16.80 38.68 -30.92
N SER A 87 17.70 39.62 -31.21
CA SER A 87 17.35 40.85 -31.92
C SER A 87 17.00 40.66 -33.40
N ASN A 88 17.38 39.53 -34.02
CA ASN A 88 17.20 39.25 -35.44
C ASN A 88 16.30 38.03 -35.76
N MET A 89 15.58 37.47 -34.78
CA MET A 89 14.74 36.29 -35.03
C MET A 89 13.32 36.69 -35.43
N GLU A 90 13.03 36.67 -36.73
CA GLU A 90 11.66 36.79 -37.24
C GLU A 90 10.88 35.52 -36.85
N ILE A 91 9.95 35.66 -35.89
CA ILE A 91 9.09 34.56 -35.47
C ILE A 91 8.13 34.23 -36.62
N SER A 92 8.31 33.04 -37.20
CA SER A 92 7.43 32.54 -38.25
C SER A 92 5.97 32.52 -37.78
N GLU A 93 5.06 32.74 -38.71
CA GLU A 93 3.63 32.84 -38.41
C GLU A 93 3.08 31.53 -37.81
N GLU A 94 3.63 30.39 -38.22
CA GLU A 94 3.31 29.07 -37.66
C GLU A 94 3.79 28.91 -36.21
N LEU A 95 5.01 29.36 -35.88
CA LEU A 95 5.53 29.28 -34.51
C LEU A 95 4.75 30.20 -33.56
N ARG A 96 4.26 31.35 -34.06
CA ARG A 96 3.36 32.23 -33.33
C ARG A 96 2.04 31.54 -32.98
N GLN A 97 1.49 30.75 -33.90
CA GLN A 97 0.28 29.95 -33.64
C GLN A 97 0.55 28.83 -32.62
N TYR A 98 1.72 28.18 -32.69
CA TYR A 98 2.13 27.16 -31.71
C TYR A 98 2.26 27.73 -30.30
N PHE A 99 2.87 28.91 -30.14
CA PHE A 99 2.93 29.57 -28.83
C PHE A 99 1.55 29.91 -28.29
N ALA A 100 0.63 30.40 -29.14
CA ALA A 100 -0.76 30.65 -28.74
C ALA A 100 -1.50 29.36 -28.31
N GLN A 101 -1.22 28.22 -28.95
CA GLN A 101 -1.77 26.92 -28.52
C GLN A 101 -1.16 26.43 -27.21
N THR A 102 0.15 26.59 -27.05
CA THR A 102 0.88 26.21 -25.82
C THR A 102 0.41 27.04 -24.63
N GLU A 103 0.17 28.33 -24.83
CA GLU A 103 -0.36 29.24 -23.81
C GLU A 103 -1.78 28.85 -23.40
N LYS A 104 -2.67 28.56 -24.36
CA LYS A 104 -4.01 28.04 -24.07
C LYS A 104 -3.98 26.75 -23.25
N HIS A 105 -3.10 25.80 -23.59
CA HIS A 105 -2.97 24.55 -22.83
C HIS A 105 -2.42 24.77 -21.41
N ARG A 106 -1.47 25.70 -21.25
CA ARG A 106 -0.96 26.10 -19.92
C ARG A 106 -2.06 26.75 -19.07
N GLU A 107 -2.86 27.63 -19.65
CA GLU A 107 -4.00 28.25 -18.98
C GLU A 107 -5.06 27.21 -18.60
N GLU A 108 -5.35 26.26 -19.48
CA GLU A 108 -6.31 25.17 -19.25
C GLU A 108 -5.86 24.23 -18.12
N LEU A 109 -4.60 23.79 -18.13
CA LEU A 109 -4.01 23.00 -17.04
C LEU A 109 -4.06 23.75 -15.70
N LYS A 110 -3.74 25.04 -15.71
CA LYS A 110 -3.77 25.87 -14.50
C LYS A 110 -5.20 26.03 -13.95
N ARG A 111 -6.19 26.13 -14.84
CA ARG A 111 -7.62 26.15 -14.48
C ARG A 111 -8.07 24.80 -13.91
N GLN A 112 -7.63 23.69 -14.48
CA GLN A 112 -7.93 22.35 -13.98
C GLN A 112 -7.33 22.12 -12.59
N GLN A 113 -6.06 22.52 -12.36
CA GLN A 113 -5.43 22.45 -11.03
C GLN A 113 -6.18 23.26 -9.98
N GLN A 114 -6.68 24.45 -10.32
CA GLN A 114 -7.47 25.25 -9.37
C GLN A 114 -8.77 24.55 -9.00
N LEU A 115 -9.49 23.99 -9.98
CA LEU A 115 -10.72 23.24 -9.74
C LEU A 115 -10.48 21.93 -8.97
N GLU A 116 -9.33 21.29 -9.18
CA GLU A 116 -8.93 20.08 -8.45
C GLU A 116 -8.57 20.41 -7.00
N ALA A 117 -7.79 21.47 -6.76
CA ALA A 117 -7.47 21.94 -5.41
C ALA A 117 -8.71 22.36 -4.61
N GLU A 118 -9.66 23.07 -5.24
CA GLU A 118 -10.95 23.41 -4.62
C GLU A 118 -11.81 22.16 -4.30
N GLN A 119 -11.67 21.08 -5.08
CA GLN A 119 -12.32 19.79 -4.78
C GLN A 119 -11.58 19.01 -3.69
N GLU A 120 -10.25 19.08 -3.66
CA GLU A 120 -9.41 18.45 -2.64
C GLU A 120 -9.64 19.03 -1.24
N ASP A 121 -10.08 20.28 -1.10
CA ASP A 121 -10.48 20.87 0.20
C ASP A 121 -11.63 20.12 0.88
N SER A 122 -12.46 19.38 0.11
CA SER A 122 -13.51 18.51 0.65
C SER A 122 -13.00 17.11 1.01
N TYR A 123 -11.77 16.75 0.63
CA TYR A 123 -11.21 15.41 0.82
C TYR A 123 -10.72 15.24 2.27
N VAL A 124 -11.24 14.22 2.96
CA VAL A 124 -10.77 13.83 4.29
C VAL A 124 -9.83 12.62 4.14
N PRO A 125 -8.54 12.76 4.45
CA PRO A 125 -7.59 11.65 4.40
C PRO A 125 -8.05 10.49 5.30
N ALA A 126 -8.20 9.29 4.71
CA ALA A 126 -8.74 8.10 5.38
C ALA A 126 -7.79 7.47 6.42
N ASP A 127 -6.55 7.95 6.46
CA ASP A 127 -5.50 7.65 7.44
C ASP A 127 -5.69 8.40 8.77
N GLN A 128 -6.58 9.40 8.81
CA GLN A 128 -7.07 9.94 10.08
C GLN A 128 -7.94 8.87 10.74
N SER A 129 -7.27 8.01 11.52
CA SER A 129 -7.89 6.99 12.36
C SER A 129 -9.14 7.56 13.00
N LEU A 130 -10.31 7.02 12.64
CA LEU A 130 -11.61 7.43 13.15
C LEU A 130 -11.63 7.41 14.70
N HIS A 131 -10.72 6.66 15.34
CA HIS A 131 -10.52 6.68 16.78
C HIS A 131 -10.10 8.04 17.36
N SER A 132 -9.36 8.87 16.62
CA SER A 132 -8.98 10.20 17.08
C SER A 132 -10.18 11.15 17.13
N SER A 133 -11.14 10.99 16.21
CA SER A 133 -12.34 11.83 16.12
C SER A 133 -13.49 11.34 17.02
N PHE A 134 -13.51 10.06 17.42
CA PHE A 134 -14.41 9.55 18.47
C PHE A 134 -14.02 10.00 19.87
N LEU A 135 -12.74 10.33 20.10
CA LEU A 135 -12.33 11.14 21.24
C LEU A 135 -12.70 12.58 20.93
N ARG A 136 -13.98 12.91 21.04
CA ARG A 136 -14.43 14.29 21.17
C ARG A 136 -13.70 14.89 22.37
N SER A 137 -12.56 15.51 22.10
CA SER A 137 -11.73 16.19 23.07
C SER A 137 -12.52 17.40 23.55
N SER A 138 -13.38 17.16 24.52
CA SER A 138 -13.97 18.19 25.34
C SER A 138 -12.83 19.02 25.91
N VAL A 139 -12.76 20.30 25.52
CA VAL A 139 -11.84 21.27 26.13
C VAL A 139 -12.23 21.54 27.60
N ALA A 140 -13.44 21.16 28.01
CA ALA A 140 -13.86 21.23 29.40
C ALA A 140 -13.25 20.07 30.22
N PRO A 141 -12.72 20.36 31.43
CA PRO A 141 -12.18 19.33 32.31
C PRO A 141 -13.27 18.31 32.67
N PRO A 142 -12.94 16.99 32.69
CA PRO A 142 -13.89 15.96 33.11
C PRO A 142 -14.45 16.28 34.49
N THR A 143 -15.78 16.34 34.60
CA THR A 143 -16.50 16.62 35.87
C THR A 143 -16.41 15.45 36.85
N GLU A 144 -16.08 14.26 36.34
CA GLU A 144 -15.96 13.02 37.07
C GLU A 144 -14.51 12.53 37.01
N ARG A 145 -13.96 12.07 38.14
CA ARG A 145 -12.58 11.57 38.14
C ARG A 145 -12.51 10.33 37.25
N PRO A 146 -11.59 10.28 36.27
CA PRO A 146 -11.45 9.12 35.39
C PRO A 146 -11.28 7.83 36.21
N GLY A 147 -12.19 6.89 36.03
CA GLY A 147 -12.16 5.58 36.70
C GLY A 147 -12.90 5.49 38.05
N GLU A 148 -13.44 6.58 38.61
CA GLU A 148 -14.11 6.55 39.92
C GLU A 148 -15.40 5.71 39.91
N ARG A 149 -16.25 5.86 38.87
CA ARG A 149 -17.43 4.99 38.70
C ARG A 149 -17.05 3.53 38.58
N ARG A 150 -16.05 3.25 37.74
CA ARG A 150 -15.59 1.90 37.44
C ARG A 150 -15.04 1.23 38.70
N ALA A 151 -14.33 1.96 39.55
CA ALA A 151 -13.85 1.46 40.83
C ALA A 151 -15.01 1.16 41.80
N ALA A 152 -16.04 2.03 41.86
CA ALA A 152 -17.22 1.80 42.68
C ALA A 152 -18.04 0.60 42.20
N GLU A 153 -18.19 0.43 40.88
CA GLU A 153 -18.85 -0.72 40.26
C GLU A 153 -18.06 -2.02 40.50
N MET A 154 -16.73 -1.99 40.35
CA MET A 154 -15.87 -3.13 40.66
C MET A 154 -15.97 -3.53 42.13
N LYS A 155 -15.99 -2.57 43.06
CA LYS A 155 -16.18 -2.85 44.48
C LYS A 155 -17.56 -3.43 44.78
N LYS A 156 -18.60 -2.99 44.06
CA LYS A 156 -19.97 -3.53 44.18
C LYS A 156 -20.08 -4.97 43.65
N LEU A 157 -19.40 -5.28 42.54
CA LEU A 157 -19.47 -6.59 41.87
C LEU A 157 -18.56 -7.64 42.53
N TYR A 158 -17.33 -7.26 42.86
CA TYR A 158 -16.26 -8.18 43.26
C TYR A 158 -15.80 -8.01 44.72
N GLY A 159 -16.32 -7.01 45.45
CA GLY A 159 -16.01 -6.81 46.87
C GLY A 159 -14.51 -6.63 47.11
N ASP A 160 -13.96 -7.41 48.05
CA ASP A 160 -12.54 -7.36 48.44
C ASP A 160 -11.60 -7.92 47.36
N ASP A 161 -12.12 -8.70 46.40
CA ASP A 161 -11.36 -9.23 45.25
C ASP A 161 -11.29 -8.25 44.07
N ALA A 162 -12.01 -7.12 44.12
CA ALA A 162 -11.96 -6.06 43.11
C ALA A 162 -10.53 -5.67 42.65
N PRO A 163 -9.55 -5.39 43.55
CA PRO A 163 -8.19 -5.06 43.13
C PRO A 163 -7.49 -6.21 42.39
N LYS A 164 -7.80 -7.47 42.73
CA LYS A 164 -7.23 -8.64 42.06
C LYS A 164 -7.75 -8.77 40.63
N ILE A 165 -9.06 -8.61 40.44
CA ILE A 165 -9.68 -8.65 39.10
C ILE A 165 -9.17 -7.49 38.24
N LEU A 166 -9.09 -6.29 38.81
CA LEU A 166 -8.54 -5.12 38.11
C LEU A 166 -7.10 -5.36 37.66
N ALA A 167 -6.27 -5.95 38.52
CA ALA A 167 -4.88 -6.28 38.19
C ALA A 167 -4.80 -7.33 37.06
N MET A 168 -5.66 -8.34 37.08
CA MET A 168 -5.72 -9.34 36.01
C MET A 168 -6.14 -8.73 34.68
N GLU A 169 -7.17 -7.88 34.67
CA GLU A 169 -7.64 -7.19 33.47
C GLU A 169 -6.56 -6.27 32.90
N ALA A 170 -5.90 -5.48 33.76
CA ALA A 170 -4.80 -4.62 33.35
C ALA A 170 -3.63 -5.43 32.77
N ALA A 171 -3.28 -6.58 33.38
CA ALA A 171 -2.26 -7.46 32.84
C ALA A 171 -2.64 -8.00 31.45
N MET A 172 -3.90 -8.41 31.26
CA MET A 172 -4.41 -8.85 29.95
C MET A 172 -4.37 -7.71 28.91
N GLN A 173 -4.81 -6.51 29.28
CA GLN A 173 -4.75 -5.33 28.41
C GLN A 173 -3.31 -5.00 28.02
N LEU A 174 -2.36 -5.01 28.97
CA LEU A 174 -0.94 -4.79 28.69
C LEU A 174 -0.35 -5.85 27.75
N THR A 175 -0.79 -7.12 27.86
CA THR A 175 -0.37 -8.15 26.90
C THR A 175 -0.97 -7.95 25.52
N PHE A 176 -2.19 -7.43 25.43
CA PHE A 176 -2.81 -7.06 24.17
C PHE A 176 -2.09 -5.87 23.54
N ASP A 177 -1.90 -4.78 24.29
CA ASP A 177 -1.24 -3.55 23.86
C ASP A 177 0.17 -3.83 23.33
N ARG A 178 0.93 -4.68 24.04
CA ARG A 178 2.26 -5.13 23.62
C ARG A 178 2.26 -5.82 22.25
N ASN A 179 1.19 -6.50 21.89
CA ASN A 179 1.10 -7.31 20.68
C ASN A 179 0.36 -6.60 19.53
N CYS A 180 -0.54 -5.65 19.81
CA CYS A 180 -1.28 -4.93 18.78
C CYS A 180 -0.41 -3.86 18.09
N ASP A 181 0.54 -3.25 18.80
CA ASP A 181 1.43 -2.23 18.25
C ASP A 181 2.57 -2.79 17.39
N LEU A 182 2.85 -4.09 17.48
CA LEU A 182 3.97 -4.70 16.72
C LEU A 182 3.79 -4.66 15.20
N LYS A 183 2.56 -4.50 14.73
CA LYS A 183 2.24 -4.62 13.32
C LYS A 183 1.95 -3.29 12.65
N GLN A 184 1.41 -2.29 13.39
CA GLN A 184 0.84 -1.02 12.92
C GLN A 184 0.83 -0.92 11.39
N PRO A 185 0.05 -1.78 10.71
CA PRO A 185 0.22 -1.92 9.29
C PRO A 185 -0.33 -0.62 8.70
N ASN A 186 0.50 0.09 7.93
CA ASN A 186 0.00 1.15 7.09
C ASN A 186 -1.14 0.54 6.27
N TYR A 187 -2.34 1.08 6.42
CA TYR A 187 -3.44 0.70 5.56
C TYR A 187 -2.96 0.85 4.12
N TRP A 188 -3.23 -0.18 3.32
CA TRP A 188 -2.90 -0.25 1.88
C TRP A 188 -3.08 1.13 1.22
N PRO A 189 -2.21 1.55 0.27
CA PRO A 189 -2.19 2.92 -0.24
C PRO A 189 -3.59 3.49 -0.39
N VAL A 190 -3.85 4.53 0.40
CA VAL A 190 -5.09 5.28 0.34
C VAL A 190 -5.04 6.06 -0.96
N ILE A 191 -5.47 5.41 -2.06
CA ILE A 191 -5.63 6.05 -3.35
C ILE A 191 -6.87 6.92 -3.22
N PRO A 192 -6.76 8.26 -3.38
CA PRO A 192 -7.92 9.13 -3.37
C PRO A 192 -8.86 8.72 -4.51
N LEU A 193 -9.99 8.12 -4.16
CA LEU A 193 -11.06 7.83 -5.11
C LEU A 193 -11.89 9.10 -5.26
N LYS A 194 -11.91 9.67 -6.47
CA LYS A 194 -12.85 10.72 -6.87
C LYS A 194 -14.22 10.05 -7.10
N LEU A 195 -15.11 10.09 -6.11
CA LEU A 195 -16.49 9.58 -6.19
C LEU A 195 -17.45 10.66 -6.69
#